data_AF-A0A1S3IHG9-F1
#
_entry.id   AF-A0A1S3IHG9-F1
#
_cell.length_a   1.000
_cell.length_b   1.000
_cell.length_c   1.000
_cell.angle_alpha   90.00
_cell.angle_beta   90.00
_cell.angle_gamma   90.00
#
_symmetry.space_group_name_H-M   'P 1'
#
loop_
_entity.id
_entity.type
_entity.pdbx_description
1 polymer ?
#
loop_
_entity_poly.entity_id
_entity_poly.type
_entity_poly.pdbx_seq_one_letter_code
_entity_poly.pdbx_strand_id
1 'polypeptide(L)'
;HYWTGWYDRDNPSGNGDYENLSEQKKLGYVCGGCKPIGAECRVKGTISTFTRWSGTAPNKLAIHCLPSKGLVCVNSQQSGGNCYDYEIRYLCPTTSGTWTNYLDRDDPSGTGDWENVASFRGDGVNLCNGGRPMCAQCRDRVSHSHYYATGDQYNNNYDCSWENGLVCTTSVNGKTCKDYEVKFKCPAIGTCRTCAKWTSWLDRDNPGGTGDWEHVGTNGFNPCSGHEPIDIQCRVRGTNQPWDQTGQVIRVKCTPSEGFVCVNIDQPSGQYCKDYEVRFLCP
;
A
#
# COMPACT_ATOMS: atom_id res chain seq x y z
N HIS A 1 -16.52 -1.18 -10.02
CA HIS A 1 -15.09 -0.87 -10.18
C HIS A 1 -14.89 -0.07 -11.45
N TYR A 2 -13.86 0.78 -11.55
CA TYR A 2 -13.55 1.51 -12.77
C TYR A 2 -12.03 1.62 -12.96
N TRP A 3 -11.58 1.66 -14.21
CA TRP A 3 -10.19 1.93 -14.54
C TRP A 3 -9.95 3.43 -14.65
N THR A 4 -8.80 3.89 -14.17
CA THR A 4 -8.32 5.24 -14.50
C THR A 4 -7.97 5.34 -15.99
N GLY A 5 -7.70 6.57 -16.45
CA GLY A 5 -6.87 6.76 -17.63
C GLY A 5 -5.47 6.17 -17.43
N TRP A 6 -4.71 6.11 -18.53
CA TRP A 6 -3.29 5.78 -18.50
C TRP A 6 -2.50 6.95 -17.93
N TYR A 7 -1.59 6.63 -17.02
CA TYR A 7 -0.57 7.51 -16.50
C TYR A 7 0.76 7.16 -17.17
N ASP A 8 1.48 8.21 -17.52
CA ASP A 8 2.78 8.21 -18.20
C ASP A 8 3.47 9.44 -17.63
N ARG A 9 4.05 9.24 -16.45
CA ARG A 9 4.57 10.33 -15.61
C ARG A 9 6.00 10.62 -15.97
N ASP A 10 6.77 9.59 -16.25
CA ASP A 10 8.18 9.65 -16.59
C ASP A 10 8.39 9.09 -17.99
N ASN A 11 9.40 9.61 -18.70
CA ASN A 11 9.83 9.03 -19.97
C ASN A 11 11.17 8.32 -19.71
N PRO A 12 11.59 7.34 -20.54
CA PRO A 12 12.75 6.48 -20.30
C PRO A 12 14.13 7.18 -20.34
N SER A 13 14.17 8.51 -20.23
CA SER A 13 15.36 9.34 -20.20
C SER A 13 16.16 9.17 -18.90
N GLY A 14 17.48 9.35 -18.98
CA GLY A 14 18.36 9.21 -17.81
C GLY A 14 18.50 7.75 -17.35
N ASN A 15 17.93 7.42 -16.18
CA ASN A 15 18.19 6.16 -15.48
C ASN A 15 17.17 5.04 -15.76
N GLY A 16 16.13 5.30 -16.54
CA GLY A 16 15.05 4.35 -16.79
C GLY A 16 13.71 5.05 -16.89
N ASP A 17 12.65 4.28 -16.67
CA ASP A 17 11.25 4.70 -16.80
C ASP A 17 10.50 4.40 -15.49
N TYR A 18 9.93 5.45 -14.88
CA TYR A 18 9.53 5.44 -13.46
C TYR A 18 8.08 5.87 -13.21
N GLU A 19 7.16 4.95 -13.48
CA GLU A 19 5.73 5.04 -13.21
C GLU A 19 5.34 4.72 -11.75
N ASN A 20 5.97 5.43 -10.81
CA ASN A 20 5.75 5.25 -9.37
C ASN A 20 4.42 5.84 -8.90
N LEU A 21 3.68 5.07 -8.10
CA LEU A 21 2.42 5.54 -7.53
C LEU A 21 2.60 6.75 -6.61
N SER A 22 3.67 6.78 -5.80
CA SER A 22 3.94 7.89 -4.86
C SER A 22 4.10 9.22 -5.59
N GLU A 23 4.81 9.21 -6.72
CA GLU A 23 5.00 10.39 -7.55
C GLU A 23 3.73 10.78 -8.30
N GLN A 24 2.96 9.80 -8.77
CA GLN A 24 1.67 10.04 -9.39
C GLN A 24 0.68 10.74 -8.43
N LYS A 25 0.71 10.39 -7.14
CA LYS A 25 -0.11 11.04 -6.11
C LYS A 25 0.20 12.53 -5.92
N LYS A 26 1.40 13.00 -6.30
CA LYS A 26 1.75 14.43 -6.21
C LYS A 26 0.96 15.28 -7.19
N LEU A 27 0.48 14.70 -8.29
CA LEU A 27 -0.38 15.34 -9.27
C LEU A 27 -1.86 15.36 -8.85
N GLY A 28 -2.21 14.62 -7.80
CA GLY A 28 -3.54 14.50 -7.25
C GLY A 28 -3.88 13.08 -6.83
N TYR A 29 -5.06 12.91 -6.23
CA TYR A 29 -5.49 11.62 -5.72
C TYR A 29 -5.73 10.57 -6.82
N VAL A 30 -4.89 9.54 -6.86
CA VAL A 30 -5.20 8.30 -7.59
C VAL A 30 -6.40 7.61 -6.92
N CYS A 31 -7.38 7.19 -7.71
CA CYS A 31 -8.63 6.60 -7.25
C CYS A 31 -9.38 7.46 -6.20
N GLY A 32 -9.24 8.78 -6.25
CA GLY A 32 -9.86 9.69 -5.28
C GLY A 32 -9.35 9.50 -3.84
N GLY A 33 -8.17 8.89 -3.66
CA GLY A 33 -7.54 8.64 -2.36
C GLY A 33 -7.81 7.23 -1.84
N CYS A 34 -8.60 6.44 -2.59
CA CYS A 34 -8.78 5.02 -2.32
C CYS A 34 -7.58 4.20 -2.78
N LYS A 35 -7.30 3.12 -2.06
CA LYS A 35 -6.31 2.13 -2.46
C LYS A 35 -6.67 1.52 -3.83
N PRO A 36 -5.79 1.57 -4.85
CA PRO A 36 -5.96 0.76 -6.04
C PRO A 36 -6.00 -0.74 -5.71
N ILE A 37 -6.91 -1.46 -6.37
CA ILE A 37 -7.07 -2.92 -6.16
C ILE A 37 -6.52 -3.75 -7.33
N GLY A 38 -5.96 -3.08 -8.34
CA GLY A 38 -5.37 -3.69 -9.52
C GLY A 38 -4.57 -2.67 -10.29
N ALA A 39 -3.63 -3.16 -11.09
CA ALA A 39 -2.84 -2.36 -12.01
C ALA A 39 -2.72 -3.10 -13.34
N GLU A 40 -2.67 -2.33 -14.41
CA GLU A 40 -2.38 -2.82 -15.75
C GLU A 40 -1.40 -1.86 -16.42
N CYS A 41 -0.43 -2.41 -17.11
CA CYS A 41 0.68 -1.70 -17.69
C CYS A 41 0.84 -2.04 -19.17
N ARG A 42 1.45 -1.14 -19.94
CA ARG A 42 1.80 -1.36 -21.34
C ARG A 42 2.98 -0.50 -21.75
N VAL A 43 3.61 -0.84 -22.87
CA VAL A 43 4.49 0.10 -23.55
C VAL A 43 3.63 1.16 -24.23
N LYS A 44 3.99 2.43 -24.07
CA LYS A 44 3.27 3.56 -24.66
C LYS A 44 3.07 3.41 -26.16
N GLY A 45 1.85 3.76 -26.60
CA GLY A 45 1.45 3.62 -27.99
C GLY A 45 1.15 2.19 -28.45
N THR A 46 1.27 1.18 -27.58
CA THR A 46 0.88 -0.21 -27.89
C THR A 46 -0.50 -0.56 -27.32
N ILE A 47 -1.07 -1.67 -27.80
CA ILE A 47 -2.33 -2.24 -27.26
C ILE A 47 -2.10 -3.45 -26.36
N SER A 48 -0.89 -4.01 -26.35
CA SER A 48 -0.54 -5.18 -25.56
C SER A 48 -0.34 -4.78 -24.11
N THR A 49 -1.23 -5.26 -23.24
CA THR A 49 -1.15 -5.00 -21.81
C THR A 49 -0.60 -6.20 -21.05
N PHE A 50 -0.09 -5.93 -19.85
CA PHE A 50 0.34 -6.93 -18.89
C PHE A 50 -0.01 -6.47 -17.47
N THR A 51 -0.07 -7.43 -16.56
CA THR A 51 -0.22 -7.20 -15.12
C THR A 51 0.96 -7.86 -14.41
N ARG A 52 0.99 -7.81 -13.07
CA ARG A 52 1.95 -8.60 -12.30
C ARG A 52 1.87 -10.11 -12.61
N TRP A 53 0.68 -10.62 -12.96
CA TRP A 53 0.39 -12.06 -13.02
C TRP A 53 0.20 -12.61 -14.44
N SER A 54 0.00 -11.74 -15.44
CA SER A 54 -0.32 -12.16 -16.81
C SER A 54 0.32 -11.22 -17.82
N GLY A 55 0.63 -11.76 -18.99
CA GLY A 55 1.42 -11.06 -20.01
C GLY A 55 2.91 -11.02 -19.66
N THR A 56 3.69 -10.35 -20.49
CA THR A 56 5.14 -10.23 -20.29
C THR A 56 5.58 -8.85 -20.72
N ALA A 57 6.29 -8.16 -19.83
CA ALA A 57 6.97 -6.92 -20.16
C ALA A 57 8.24 -7.22 -21.00
N PRO A 58 8.54 -6.42 -22.03
CA PRO A 58 9.75 -6.63 -22.83
C PRO A 58 11.05 -6.32 -22.06
N ASN A 59 11.01 -5.42 -21.08
CA ASN A 59 12.13 -5.18 -20.15
C ASN A 59 12.01 -6.01 -18.87
N LYS A 60 13.15 -6.20 -18.21
CA LYS A 60 13.19 -6.62 -16.81
C LYS A 60 12.75 -5.44 -15.93
N LEU A 61 11.63 -5.61 -15.23
CA LEU A 61 11.06 -4.56 -14.37
C LEU A 61 11.50 -4.73 -12.91
N ALA A 62 11.96 -3.64 -12.30
CA ALA A 62 12.29 -3.57 -10.89
C ALA A 62 11.02 -3.54 -10.01
N ILE A 63 9.96 -2.90 -10.50
CA ILE A 63 8.61 -2.99 -9.93
C ILE A 63 7.68 -3.47 -11.05
N HIS A 64 7.16 -4.68 -10.90
CA HIS A 64 6.38 -5.35 -11.94
C HIS A 64 4.87 -5.05 -11.79
N CYS A 65 4.45 -3.89 -12.28
CA CYS A 65 3.05 -3.47 -12.43
C CYS A 65 2.18 -3.72 -11.18
N LEU A 66 2.53 -3.06 -10.08
CA LEU A 66 1.89 -3.24 -8.77
C LEU A 66 0.89 -2.12 -8.45
N PRO A 67 -0.32 -2.41 -7.96
CA PRO A 67 -1.29 -1.38 -7.57
C PRO A 67 -0.85 -0.52 -6.38
N SER A 68 0.07 -1.01 -5.55
CA SER A 68 0.56 -0.31 -4.36
C SER A 68 1.86 0.47 -4.59
N LYS A 69 2.59 0.18 -5.67
CA LYS A 69 3.93 0.73 -5.93
C LYS A 69 4.07 1.40 -7.30
N GLY A 70 3.39 0.88 -8.33
CA GLY A 70 3.49 1.34 -9.71
C GLY A 70 4.28 0.39 -10.60
N LEU A 71 4.98 0.94 -11.60
CA LEU A 71 5.90 0.21 -12.47
C LEU A 71 7.24 0.95 -12.50
N VAL A 72 8.34 0.19 -12.51
CA VAL A 72 9.69 0.76 -12.64
C VAL A 72 10.53 -0.12 -13.54
N CYS A 73 11.08 0.49 -14.59
CA CYS A 73 12.16 -0.05 -15.39
C CYS A 73 13.44 0.75 -15.10
N VAL A 74 14.57 0.06 -14.93
CA VAL A 74 15.88 0.70 -14.71
C VAL A 74 16.81 0.34 -15.86
N ASN A 75 17.41 1.35 -16.51
CA ASN A 75 18.28 1.18 -17.69
C ASN A 75 19.46 0.24 -17.40
N SER A 76 20.11 0.39 -16.24
CA SER A 76 21.25 -0.44 -15.83
C SER A 76 20.92 -1.92 -15.59
N GLN A 77 19.64 -2.28 -15.52
CA GLN A 77 19.19 -3.66 -15.37
C GLN A 77 18.85 -4.34 -16.71
N GLN A 78 18.96 -3.61 -17.84
CA GLN A 78 18.61 -4.10 -19.17
C GLN A 78 19.85 -4.55 -19.93
N SER A 79 19.78 -5.72 -20.58
CA SER A 79 20.86 -6.23 -21.44
C SER A 79 21.10 -5.35 -22.67
N GLY A 80 20.05 -4.70 -23.19
CA GLY A 80 20.12 -3.74 -24.30
C GLY A 80 20.29 -2.27 -23.89
N GLY A 81 20.48 -2.00 -22.59
CA GLY A 81 20.81 -0.67 -22.05
C GLY A 81 19.65 0.29 -21.81
N ASN A 82 18.48 0.13 -22.47
CA ASN A 82 17.38 1.10 -22.38
C ASN A 82 16.04 0.46 -22.02
N CYS A 83 15.29 1.19 -21.21
CA CYS A 83 13.88 0.95 -20.96
C CYS A 83 13.01 1.41 -22.12
N TYR A 84 11.93 0.69 -22.37
CA TYR A 84 10.78 1.22 -23.10
C TYR A 84 10.07 2.28 -22.26
N ASP A 85 9.30 3.13 -22.93
CA ASP A 85 8.38 4.10 -22.33
C ASP A 85 7.10 3.36 -21.92
N TYR A 86 6.82 3.28 -20.62
CA TYR A 86 5.67 2.56 -20.09
C TYR A 86 4.57 3.50 -19.60
N GLU A 87 3.34 3.03 -19.77
CA GLU A 87 2.17 3.62 -19.15
C GLU A 87 1.56 2.64 -18.14
N ILE A 88 0.97 3.17 -17.07
CA ILE A 88 0.24 2.39 -16.06
C ILE A 88 -1.18 2.95 -15.87
N ARG A 89 -2.16 2.07 -15.65
CA ARG A 89 -3.49 2.45 -15.15
C ARG A 89 -3.89 1.60 -13.96
N TYR A 90 -4.78 2.13 -13.14
CA TYR A 90 -5.19 1.52 -11.89
C TYR A 90 -6.67 1.16 -11.90
N LEU A 91 -6.99 -0.01 -11.33
CA LEU A 91 -8.36 -0.42 -11.06
C LEU A 91 -8.79 0.14 -9.70
N CYS A 92 -9.73 1.07 -9.73
CA CYS A 92 -10.22 1.75 -8.55
C CYS A 92 -11.41 1.01 -7.92
N PRO A 93 -11.43 0.86 -6.58
CA PRO A 93 -12.54 0.25 -5.86
C PRO A 93 -13.81 1.09 -5.99
N THR A 94 -14.94 0.42 -6.22
CA THR A 94 -16.24 1.05 -5.95
C THR A 94 -16.55 0.83 -4.48
N THR A 95 -16.46 1.88 -3.68
CA THR A 95 -16.62 1.79 -2.22
C THR A 95 -18.02 2.23 -1.80
N SER A 96 -18.69 1.39 -1.01
CA SER A 96 -19.83 1.80 -0.19
C SER A 96 -19.35 2.56 1.05
N GLY A 97 -20.26 3.23 1.75
CA GLY A 97 -19.93 4.01 2.96
C GLY A 97 -19.68 5.49 2.71
N THR A 98 -19.65 6.25 3.78
CA THR A 98 -19.42 7.70 3.79
C THR A 98 -18.00 8.00 4.24
N TRP A 99 -17.48 9.15 3.81
CA TRP A 99 -16.28 9.70 4.41
C TRP A 99 -16.57 10.11 5.85
N THR A 100 -15.58 9.98 6.72
CA THR A 100 -15.60 10.68 8.01
C THR A 100 -15.54 12.19 7.79
N ASN A 101 -15.81 12.96 8.83
CA ASN A 101 -15.29 14.33 8.88
C ASN A 101 -13.75 14.30 8.81
N TYR A 102 -13.15 15.42 8.48
CA TYR A 102 -11.72 15.56 8.70
C TYR A 102 -11.43 15.42 10.20
N LEU A 103 -10.42 14.62 10.49
CA LEU A 103 -9.90 14.34 11.81
C LEU A 103 -8.54 15.02 11.89
N ASP A 104 -8.32 15.68 13.01
CA ASP A 104 -7.15 16.47 13.36
C ASP A 104 -6.89 16.13 14.82
N ARG A 105 -5.80 15.42 15.10
CA ARG A 105 -5.51 14.84 16.41
C ARG A 105 -4.30 15.49 17.06
N ASP A 106 -3.32 15.93 16.28
CA ASP A 106 -2.04 16.42 16.78
C ASP A 106 -1.69 17.77 16.14
N ASP A 107 -1.91 18.87 16.87
CA ASP A 107 -1.44 20.17 16.38
C ASP A 107 0.10 20.16 16.22
N PRO A 108 0.64 20.79 15.15
CA PRO A 108 2.06 20.73 14.85
C PRO A 108 2.91 21.33 15.98
N SER A 109 3.83 20.53 16.51
CA SER A 109 4.68 20.89 17.65
C SER A 109 6.15 20.57 17.42
N GLY A 110 6.96 20.55 18.49
CA GLY A 110 8.39 20.23 18.43
C GLY A 110 8.71 18.84 17.85
N THR A 111 7.75 17.91 17.88
CA THR A 111 7.87 16.56 17.31
C THR A 111 7.24 16.42 15.92
N GLY A 112 6.61 17.47 15.40
CA GLY A 112 5.86 17.45 14.15
C GLY A 112 4.36 17.34 14.38
N ASP A 113 3.69 16.77 13.39
CA ASP A 113 2.25 16.54 13.30
C ASP A 113 1.97 15.07 12.89
N TRP A 114 1.07 14.42 13.62
CA TRP A 114 0.92 12.96 13.72
C TRP A 114 -0.52 12.49 13.48
N GLU A 115 -1.04 12.71 12.28
CA GLU A 115 -2.35 12.26 11.81
C GLU A 115 -2.38 10.79 11.31
N ASN A 116 -1.91 9.86 12.15
CA ASN A 116 -1.77 8.45 11.78
C ASN A 116 -2.97 7.58 12.23
N VAL A 117 -3.24 6.54 11.44
CA VAL A 117 -4.38 5.62 11.66
C VAL A 117 -4.37 4.95 13.03
N ALA A 118 -3.18 4.63 13.57
CA ALA A 118 -3.06 3.97 14.86
C ALA A 118 -3.56 4.88 16.01
N SER A 119 -3.19 6.16 16.00
CA SER A 119 -3.68 7.15 16.97
C SER A 119 -5.21 7.27 16.95
N PHE A 120 -5.81 7.38 15.76
CA PHE A 120 -7.27 7.45 15.61
C PHE A 120 -8.04 6.19 16.04
N ARG A 121 -7.36 5.05 16.24
CA ARG A 121 -8.00 3.86 16.80
C ARG A 121 -8.02 3.87 18.33
N GLY A 122 -7.01 4.45 18.96
CA GLY A 122 -6.86 4.48 20.43
C GLY A 122 -7.65 5.60 21.10
N ASP A 123 -7.75 6.77 20.48
CA ASP A 123 -8.18 8.02 21.15
C ASP A 123 -9.71 8.21 21.17
N GLY A 124 -10.48 7.14 21.29
CA GLY A 124 -11.95 7.19 21.37
C GLY A 124 -12.68 7.48 20.05
N VAL A 125 -11.96 7.81 18.98
CA VAL A 125 -12.50 7.93 17.61
C VAL A 125 -12.95 6.56 17.08
N ASN A 126 -12.25 5.48 17.46
CA ASN A 126 -12.52 4.11 17.03
C ASN A 126 -12.65 4.02 15.50
N LEU A 127 -11.64 4.53 14.78
CA LEU A 127 -11.68 4.65 13.33
C LEU A 127 -12.11 3.33 12.66
N CYS A 128 -13.15 3.41 11.82
CA CYS A 128 -13.77 2.28 11.15
C CYS A 128 -14.26 1.14 12.07
N ASN A 129 -14.59 1.43 13.34
CA ASN A 129 -14.90 0.43 14.37
C ASN A 129 -13.80 -0.64 14.50
N GLY A 130 -12.54 -0.21 14.41
CA GLY A 130 -11.36 -1.08 14.39
C GLY A 130 -11.08 -1.75 13.04
N GLY A 131 -11.97 -1.60 12.05
CA GLY A 131 -11.77 -2.08 10.69
C GLY A 131 -10.64 -1.36 9.95
N ARG A 132 -10.27 -1.88 8.76
CA ARG A 132 -9.33 -1.20 7.86
C ARG A 132 -10.07 -0.13 7.05
N PRO A 133 -9.57 1.12 7.00
CA PRO A 133 -9.99 2.08 5.99
C PRO A 133 -9.65 1.57 4.59
N MET A 134 -10.30 2.11 3.56
CA MET A 134 -9.94 1.82 2.15
C MET A 134 -9.45 3.07 1.42
N CYS A 135 -9.78 4.25 1.96
CA CYS A 135 -9.46 5.52 1.35
C CYS A 135 -9.01 6.52 2.41
N ALA A 136 -8.08 7.40 2.04
CA ALA A 136 -7.67 8.54 2.84
C ALA A 136 -7.55 9.78 1.96
N GLN A 137 -7.88 10.93 2.52
CA GLN A 137 -7.58 12.23 1.95
C GLN A 137 -7.03 13.13 3.05
N CYS A 138 -5.87 13.72 2.81
CA CYS A 138 -5.15 14.59 3.72
C CYS A 138 -4.98 15.98 3.11
N ARG A 139 -5.04 17.02 3.95
CA ARG A 139 -4.84 18.40 3.53
C ARG A 139 -4.28 19.23 4.68
N ASP A 140 -3.67 20.36 4.34
CA ASP A 140 -3.37 21.39 5.34
C ASP A 140 -4.70 21.94 5.88
N ARG A 141 -4.84 22.00 7.20
CA ARG A 141 -6.04 22.42 7.90
C ARG A 141 -6.38 23.89 7.65
N VAL A 142 -5.38 24.74 7.50
CA VAL A 142 -5.57 26.20 7.34
C VAL A 142 -5.96 26.56 5.90
N SER A 143 -5.15 26.19 4.92
CA SER A 143 -5.36 26.52 3.51
C SER A 143 -6.29 25.54 2.79
N HIS A 144 -6.54 24.36 3.38
CA HIS A 144 -7.19 23.22 2.72
C HIS A 144 -6.46 22.73 1.46
N SER A 145 -5.20 23.11 1.27
CA SER A 145 -4.37 22.64 0.16
C SER A 145 -4.07 21.15 0.30
N HIS A 146 -3.96 20.47 -0.84
CA HIS A 146 -3.50 19.08 -0.86
C HIS A 146 -2.15 18.95 -0.14
N TYR A 147 -1.95 17.89 0.64
CA TYR A 147 -0.75 17.74 1.47
C TYR A 147 0.55 17.90 0.66
N TYR A 148 0.69 17.23 -0.49
CA TYR A 148 1.87 17.41 -1.35
C TYR A 148 2.12 18.86 -1.85
N ALA A 149 1.13 19.75 -1.82
CA ALA A 149 1.28 21.14 -2.25
C ALA A 149 1.87 22.05 -1.15
N THR A 150 2.01 21.59 0.10
CA THR A 150 2.54 22.40 1.20
C THR A 150 4.05 22.55 1.17
N GLY A 151 4.74 21.63 0.47
CA GLY A 151 6.20 21.55 0.42
C GLY A 151 6.85 20.82 1.60
N ASP A 152 6.08 20.31 2.57
CA ASP A 152 6.64 19.45 3.61
C ASP A 152 6.96 18.06 3.05
N GLN A 153 7.89 17.38 3.72
CA GLN A 153 8.24 15.99 3.51
C GLN A 153 7.59 15.12 4.59
N TYR A 154 7.30 13.86 4.24
CA TYR A 154 6.57 12.93 5.11
C TYR A 154 7.44 11.76 5.53
N ASN A 155 7.15 11.20 6.70
CA ASN A 155 7.83 10.02 7.18
C ASN A 155 7.58 8.82 6.25
N ASN A 156 8.54 7.90 6.16
CA ASN A 156 8.44 6.75 5.25
C ASN A 156 7.17 5.93 5.49
N ASN A 157 6.38 5.70 4.44
CA ASN A 157 5.03 5.07 4.46
C ASN A 157 3.90 5.91 5.11
N TYR A 158 4.14 7.17 5.44
CA TYR A 158 3.16 8.10 6.04
C TYR A 158 2.87 9.30 5.13
N ASP A 159 2.97 9.12 3.81
CA ASP A 159 2.66 10.12 2.78
C ASP A 159 1.17 10.14 2.41
N CYS A 160 0.29 10.29 3.40
CA CYS A 160 -1.17 10.14 3.29
C CYS A 160 -1.60 8.79 2.68
N SER A 161 -1.94 7.83 3.54
CA SER A 161 -2.49 6.56 3.09
C SER A 161 -3.65 6.09 3.96
N TRP A 162 -4.50 5.24 3.39
CA TRP A 162 -5.58 4.55 4.09
C TRP A 162 -5.07 3.66 5.24
N GLU A 163 -3.81 3.21 5.18
CA GLU A 163 -3.22 2.27 6.13
C GLU A 163 -2.54 2.98 7.30
N ASN A 164 -1.74 4.01 7.00
CA ASN A 164 -0.88 4.67 7.99
C ASN A 164 -1.29 6.10 8.30
N GLY A 165 -2.16 6.74 7.50
CA GLY A 165 -2.49 8.15 7.65
C GLY A 165 -1.38 9.06 7.11
N LEU A 166 -1.19 10.22 7.74
CA LEU A 166 -0.16 11.20 7.40
C LEU A 166 0.70 11.49 8.64
N VAL A 167 2.02 11.53 8.47
CA VAL A 167 2.94 11.95 9.53
C VAL A 167 4.02 12.82 8.92
N CYS A 168 4.14 14.02 9.48
CA CYS A 168 5.21 14.95 9.19
C CYS A 168 5.98 15.20 10.48
N THR A 169 7.29 14.94 10.49
CA THR A 169 8.12 15.23 11.67
C THR A 169 9.08 16.38 11.43
N THR A 170 9.39 17.11 12.50
CA THR A 170 10.44 18.14 12.52
C THR A 170 11.80 17.55 12.12
N SER A 171 12.08 16.30 12.48
CA SER A 171 13.32 15.61 12.10
C SER A 171 13.47 15.41 10.59
N VAL A 172 12.36 15.15 9.88
CA VAL A 172 12.35 14.96 8.42
C VAL A 172 12.41 16.30 7.68
N ASN A 173 11.85 17.37 8.27
CA ASN A 173 11.71 18.66 7.60
C ASN A 173 12.74 19.72 8.02
N GLY A 174 13.38 19.56 9.18
CA GLY A 174 14.23 20.61 9.79
C GLY A 174 13.45 21.86 10.26
N LYS A 175 12.12 21.81 10.24
CA LYS A 175 11.20 22.89 10.63
C LYS A 175 9.91 22.31 11.19
N THR A 176 9.10 23.13 11.85
CA THR A 176 7.73 22.79 12.20
C THR A 176 6.92 22.51 10.94
N CYS A 177 6.16 21.42 10.97
CA CYS A 177 5.26 21.02 9.89
C CYS A 177 4.07 21.98 9.77
N LYS A 178 3.38 21.92 8.64
CA LYS A 178 1.99 22.38 8.58
C LYS A 178 1.10 21.53 9.48
N ASP A 179 -0.06 22.11 9.76
CA ASP A 179 -1.13 21.50 10.53
C ASP A 179 -2.01 20.72 9.55
N TYR A 180 -2.02 19.40 9.63
CA TYR A 180 -2.72 18.52 8.71
C TYR A 180 -3.97 17.94 9.34
N GLU A 181 -4.94 17.67 8.50
CA GLU A 181 -6.12 16.89 8.88
C GLU A 181 -6.38 15.81 7.83
N VAL A 182 -6.93 14.69 8.28
CA VAL A 182 -7.14 13.49 7.48
C VAL A 182 -8.59 13.01 7.61
N LYS A 183 -9.23 12.69 6.49
CA LYS A 183 -10.49 11.95 6.50
C LYS A 183 -10.31 10.59 5.86
N PHE A 184 -11.10 9.63 6.34
CA PHE A 184 -11.06 8.26 5.88
C PHE A 184 -12.40 7.81 5.35
N LYS A 185 -12.38 6.80 4.48
CA LYS A 185 -13.58 6.07 4.08
C LYS A 185 -13.48 4.63 4.57
N CYS A 186 -14.51 4.20 5.29
CA CYS A 186 -14.60 2.89 5.93
C CYS A 186 -15.67 2.01 5.25
N PRO A 187 -15.43 1.50 4.02
CA PRO A 187 -16.37 0.58 3.39
C PRO A 187 -16.44 -0.75 4.15
N ALA A 188 -17.58 -1.43 4.06
CA ALA A 188 -17.71 -2.79 4.55
C ALA A 188 -17.01 -3.78 3.59
N ILE A 189 -15.75 -4.11 3.88
CA ILE A 189 -14.90 -4.96 3.05
C ILE A 189 -15.42 -6.41 3.02
N GLY A 190 -15.46 -7.02 1.83
CA GLY A 190 -15.83 -8.44 1.65
C GLY A 190 -17.30 -8.79 1.87
N THR A 191 -18.19 -7.79 2.01
CA THR A 191 -19.64 -8.02 2.20
C THR A 191 -20.35 -8.45 0.91
N CYS A 192 -19.78 -8.14 -0.24
CA CYS A 192 -20.31 -8.48 -1.55
C CYS A 192 -19.72 -9.82 -2.01
N ARG A 193 -20.39 -10.92 -1.64
CA ARG A 193 -19.93 -12.31 -1.92
C ARG A 193 -19.79 -12.64 -3.41
N THR A 194 -20.47 -11.90 -4.29
CA THR A 194 -20.42 -12.09 -5.74
C THR A 194 -19.31 -11.28 -6.42
N CYS A 195 -18.72 -10.31 -5.74
CA CYS A 195 -17.65 -9.47 -6.29
C CYS A 195 -16.32 -9.58 -5.55
N ALA A 196 -16.31 -10.23 -4.38
CA ALA A 196 -15.09 -10.64 -3.72
C ALA A 196 -15.35 -11.80 -2.74
N LYS A 197 -14.39 -12.71 -2.62
CA LYS A 197 -14.45 -13.85 -1.71
C LYS A 197 -13.15 -14.01 -0.94
N TRP A 198 -13.28 -14.25 0.36
CA TRP A 198 -12.14 -14.64 1.20
C TRP A 198 -11.69 -16.06 0.86
N THR A 199 -10.38 -16.26 0.73
CA THR A 199 -9.79 -17.60 0.71
C THR A 199 -10.00 -18.31 2.05
N SER A 200 -9.72 -19.62 2.10
CA SER A 200 -9.39 -20.25 3.38
C SER A 200 -8.16 -19.57 3.99
N TRP A 201 -7.93 -19.83 5.28
CA TRP A 201 -6.63 -19.53 5.87
C TRP A 201 -5.55 -20.40 5.21
N LEU A 202 -4.39 -19.80 5.03
CA LEU A 202 -3.24 -20.33 4.33
C LEU A 202 -2.03 -20.15 5.23
N ASP A 203 -1.31 -21.25 5.40
CA ASP A 203 -0.02 -21.37 6.09
C ASP A 203 0.84 -22.10 5.06
N ARG A 204 1.71 -21.34 4.41
CA ARG A 204 2.59 -21.77 3.32
C ARG A 204 4.01 -21.99 3.84
N ASP A 205 4.37 -21.32 4.92
CA ASP A 205 5.66 -21.44 5.56
C ASP A 205 5.48 -21.60 7.07
N ASN A 206 6.33 -22.40 7.69
CA ASN A 206 6.36 -22.56 9.15
C ASN A 206 7.58 -21.80 9.68
N PRO A 207 7.62 -21.41 10.97
CA PRO A 207 8.64 -20.50 11.54
C PRO A 207 10.10 -21.03 11.63
N GLY A 208 10.50 -21.97 10.77
CA GLY A 208 11.83 -22.55 10.70
C GLY A 208 12.84 -21.74 9.88
N GLY A 209 14.12 -22.10 10.01
CA GLY A 209 15.19 -21.47 9.23
C GLY A 209 15.27 -19.96 9.45
N THR A 210 14.86 -19.18 8.43
CA THR A 210 14.99 -17.72 8.45
C THR A 210 13.79 -17.00 9.06
N GLY A 211 12.63 -17.63 9.23
CA GLY A 211 11.44 -16.96 9.74
C GLY A 211 10.17 -17.66 9.30
N ASP A 212 9.10 -16.88 9.18
CA ASP A 212 7.82 -17.29 8.64
C ASP A 212 7.40 -16.36 7.49
N TRP A 213 7.26 -16.92 6.29
CA TRP A 213 7.16 -16.24 5.01
C TRP A 213 5.85 -16.53 4.26
N GLU A 214 4.78 -15.84 4.66
CA GLU A 214 3.50 -15.78 3.94
C GLU A 214 3.51 -14.73 2.81
N HIS A 215 4.55 -14.78 1.97
CA HIS A 215 4.86 -13.75 0.97
C HIS A 215 4.07 -13.91 -0.34
N VAL A 216 3.53 -12.79 -0.86
CA VAL A 216 2.81 -12.72 -2.15
C VAL A 216 3.73 -12.20 -3.25
N GLY A 217 3.78 -12.89 -4.39
CA GLY A 217 4.51 -12.44 -5.57
C GLY A 217 4.78 -13.55 -6.56
N THR A 218 5.50 -13.24 -7.64
CA THR A 218 5.85 -14.21 -8.70
C THR A 218 6.70 -15.37 -8.19
N ASN A 219 7.61 -15.11 -7.26
CA ASN A 219 8.42 -16.13 -6.57
C ASN A 219 7.79 -16.57 -5.24
N GLY A 220 6.61 -16.04 -4.89
CA GLY A 220 5.87 -16.37 -3.68
C GLY A 220 4.53 -17.02 -4.02
N PHE A 221 3.52 -16.74 -3.22
CA PHE A 221 2.17 -17.26 -3.44
C PHE A 221 1.33 -16.35 -4.34
N ASN A 222 0.49 -16.97 -5.20
CA ASN A 222 -0.56 -16.32 -5.99
C ASN A 222 -1.94 -16.67 -5.40
N PRO A 223 -2.46 -15.89 -4.43
CA PRO A 223 -3.72 -16.17 -3.72
C PRO A 223 -4.99 -16.12 -4.56
N CYS A 224 -5.01 -15.29 -5.60
CA CYS A 224 -6.24 -14.91 -6.27
C CYS A 224 -6.23 -15.32 -7.75
N SER A 225 -5.60 -16.45 -8.06
CA SER A 225 -5.61 -17.08 -9.38
C SER A 225 -5.26 -16.11 -10.52
N GLY A 226 -4.26 -15.25 -10.31
CA GLY A 226 -3.80 -14.28 -11.31
C GLY A 226 -4.39 -12.87 -11.17
N HIS A 227 -5.13 -12.60 -10.10
CA HIS A 227 -5.59 -11.27 -9.74
C HIS A 227 -4.84 -10.71 -8.52
N GLU A 228 -4.84 -9.38 -8.39
CA GLU A 228 -4.34 -8.70 -7.20
C GLU A 228 -5.26 -8.93 -6.00
N PRO A 229 -4.73 -9.25 -4.81
CA PRO A 229 -5.53 -9.30 -3.59
C PRO A 229 -6.07 -7.92 -3.21
N ILE A 230 -7.36 -7.86 -2.91
CA ILE A 230 -8.03 -6.62 -2.48
C ILE A 230 -7.64 -6.29 -1.04
N ASP A 231 -7.72 -7.28 -0.16
CA ASP A 231 -7.45 -7.19 1.28
C ASP A 231 -6.78 -8.47 1.80
N ILE A 232 -6.22 -8.40 3.01
CA ILE A 232 -5.53 -9.50 3.68
C ILE A 232 -5.84 -9.46 5.18
N GLN A 233 -5.90 -10.63 5.80
CA GLN A 233 -5.89 -10.79 7.25
C GLN A 233 -4.78 -11.76 7.63
N CYS A 234 -4.11 -11.47 8.74
CA CYS A 234 -2.99 -12.26 9.25
C CYS A 234 -3.18 -12.50 10.74
N ARG A 235 -2.89 -13.71 11.20
CA ARG A 235 -3.00 -14.08 12.62
C ARG A 235 -2.05 -15.21 12.95
N VAL A 236 -1.75 -15.37 14.23
CA VAL A 236 -1.00 -16.53 14.72
C VAL A 236 -1.87 -17.77 14.58
N ARG A 237 -1.35 -18.81 13.94
CA ARG A 237 -2.02 -20.09 13.77
C ARG A 237 -2.27 -20.76 15.12
N GLY A 238 -3.43 -21.41 15.25
CA GLY A 238 -3.88 -22.08 16.48
C GLY A 238 -4.43 -21.15 17.56
N THR A 239 -3.80 -20.00 17.83
CA THR A 239 -4.29 -19.03 18.84
C THR A 239 -5.23 -17.97 18.28
N ASN A 240 -5.18 -17.74 16.97
CA ASN A 240 -5.89 -16.67 16.27
C ASN A 240 -5.54 -15.25 16.76
N GLN A 241 -4.43 -15.08 17.48
CA GLN A 241 -3.96 -13.78 17.93
C GLN A 241 -3.67 -12.89 16.71
N PRO A 242 -4.21 -11.66 16.64
CA PRO A 242 -3.88 -10.72 15.56
C PRO A 242 -2.38 -10.45 15.50
N TRP A 243 -1.84 -10.37 14.28
CA TRP A 243 -0.41 -10.23 14.05
C TRP A 243 0.22 -8.99 14.69
N ASP A 244 -0.55 -7.90 14.78
CA ASP A 244 -0.15 -6.61 15.33
C ASP A 244 -0.20 -6.56 16.87
N GLN A 245 -0.68 -7.63 17.51
CA GLN A 245 -0.74 -7.77 18.97
C GLN A 245 0.28 -8.77 19.51
N THR A 246 1.12 -9.36 18.65
CA THR A 246 2.08 -10.39 19.06
C THR A 246 3.32 -9.84 19.74
N GLY A 247 3.62 -8.54 19.53
CA GLY A 247 4.87 -7.90 19.95
C GLY A 247 6.07 -8.24 19.05
N GLN A 248 5.88 -8.98 17.96
CA GLN A 248 6.96 -9.35 17.04
C GLN A 248 7.27 -8.24 16.04
N VAL A 249 8.53 -8.15 15.63
CA VAL A 249 8.97 -7.21 14.60
C VAL A 249 8.61 -7.79 13.23
N ILE A 250 7.60 -7.22 12.59
CA ILE A 250 7.09 -7.71 11.31
C ILE A 250 7.66 -6.89 10.15
N ARG A 251 8.32 -7.57 9.21
CA ARG A 251 8.97 -6.94 8.06
C ARG A 251 7.98 -6.55 6.98
N VAL A 252 7.09 -7.47 6.61
CA VAL A 252 5.96 -7.18 5.70
C VAL A 252 4.68 -7.21 6.53
N LYS A 253 4.14 -6.03 6.80
CA LYS A 253 3.06 -5.78 7.78
C LYS A 253 1.66 -6.12 7.23
N CYS A 254 1.42 -7.38 6.88
CA CYS A 254 0.10 -7.86 6.46
C CYS A 254 -0.53 -7.00 5.34
N THR A 255 0.15 -6.91 4.20
CA THR A 255 -0.27 -6.09 3.06
C THR A 255 -0.78 -6.95 1.90
N PRO A 256 -1.83 -6.56 1.17
CA PRO A 256 -2.38 -7.41 0.10
C PRO A 256 -1.40 -7.64 -1.07
N SER A 257 -0.51 -6.69 -1.34
CA SER A 257 0.46 -6.81 -2.44
C SER A 257 1.67 -7.68 -2.11
N GLU A 258 2.09 -7.75 -0.84
CA GLU A 258 3.35 -8.41 -0.45
C GLU A 258 3.15 -9.56 0.56
N GLY A 259 1.96 -9.70 1.13
CA GLY A 259 1.63 -10.76 2.08
C GLY A 259 2.01 -10.40 3.52
N PHE A 260 2.61 -11.36 4.22
CA PHE A 260 3.08 -11.21 5.58
C PHE A 260 4.45 -11.88 5.74
N VAL A 261 5.38 -11.24 6.44
CA VAL A 261 6.73 -11.78 6.65
C VAL A 261 7.22 -11.42 8.04
N CYS A 262 7.51 -12.44 8.83
CA CYS A 262 8.29 -12.36 10.05
C CYS A 262 9.66 -12.99 9.78
N VAL A 263 10.75 -12.34 10.22
CA VAL A 263 12.09 -12.91 10.10
C VAL A 263 12.75 -13.02 11.45
N ASN A 264 13.36 -14.17 11.72
CA ASN A 264 13.96 -14.52 13.02
C ASN A 264 15.05 -13.52 13.43
N ILE A 265 15.89 -13.08 12.49
CA ILE A 265 16.98 -12.14 12.79
C ILE A 265 16.51 -10.74 13.18
N ASP A 266 15.28 -10.36 12.80
CA ASP A 266 14.70 -9.06 13.15
C ASP A 266 14.09 -9.09 14.56
N GLN A 267 13.94 -10.27 15.17
CA GLN A 267 13.28 -10.41 16.46
C GLN A 267 14.21 -10.07 17.63
N PRO A 268 13.72 -9.35 18.65
CA PRO A 268 14.52 -9.02 19.82
C PRO A 268 14.85 -10.28 20.62
N SER A 269 16.01 -10.24 21.30
CA SER A 269 16.41 -11.23 22.30
C SER A 269 16.43 -12.69 21.81
N GLY A 270 16.70 -12.90 20.52
CA GLY A 270 16.79 -14.25 19.93
C GLY A 270 15.45 -15.00 19.88
N GLN A 271 14.32 -14.29 19.97
CA GLN A 271 13.01 -14.89 19.77
C GLN A 271 12.87 -15.41 18.32
N TYR A 272 12.13 -16.50 18.15
CA TYR A 272 11.74 -16.98 16.83
C TYR A 272 10.37 -16.42 16.45
N CYS A 273 10.12 -16.30 15.16
CA CYS A 273 8.80 -16.01 14.63
C CYS A 273 7.76 -16.99 15.18
N LYS A 274 6.56 -16.49 15.48
CA LYS A 274 5.40 -17.35 15.68
C LYS A 274 4.99 -17.95 14.32
N ASP A 275 4.19 -19.00 14.36
CA ASP A 275 3.54 -19.59 13.20
C ASP A 275 2.32 -18.74 12.81
N TYR A 276 2.33 -18.13 11.64
CA TYR A 276 1.29 -17.25 11.13
C TYR A 276 0.52 -17.92 10.00
N GLU A 277 -0.75 -17.56 9.89
CA GLU A 277 -1.56 -17.88 8.73
C GLU A 277 -2.22 -16.61 8.19
N VAL A 278 -2.43 -16.59 6.89
CA VAL A 278 -3.02 -15.47 6.16
C VAL A 278 -4.25 -15.91 5.37
N ARG A 279 -5.16 -14.96 5.12
CA ARG A 279 -6.19 -15.14 4.09
C ARG A 279 -6.36 -13.86 3.31
N PHE A 280 -6.74 -14.00 2.05
CA PHE A 280 -6.87 -12.89 1.11
C PHE A 280 -8.30 -12.73 0.65
N LEU A 281 -8.71 -11.47 0.47
CA LEU A 281 -9.94 -11.14 -0.23
C LEU A 281 -9.61 -11.02 -1.71
N CYS A 282 -10.11 -11.96 -2.51
CA CYS A 282 -9.92 -12.00 -3.96
C CYS A 282 -11.17 -11.49 -4.68
N PRO A 283 -11.04 -10.88 -5.86
CA PRO A 283 -12.18 -10.50 -6.72
C PRO A 283 -12.97 -11.73 -7.22
#